data_AF-F8B505-F1
#
_entry.id   AF-F8B505-F1
#
_cell.length_a   1.000
_cell.length_b   1.000
_cell.length_c   1.000
_cell.angle_alpha   90.00
_cell.angle_beta   90.00
_cell.angle_gamma   90.00
#
_symmetry.space_group_name_H-M   'P 1'
#
loop_
_entity.id
_entity.type
_entity.pdbx_description
1 polymer ?
#
loop_
_entity_poly.entity_id
_entity_poly.type
_entity_poly.pdbx_seq_one_letter_code
_entity_poly.pdbx_strand_id
1 'polypeptide(L)' 'MDQAYVTPLLLPAVVDYRRVDPQGHNDHWGMIVAPDAERVDPSVALAQT' A
#
# COMPACT_ATOMS: atom_id res chain seq x y z
N MET A 1 -13.78 -9.69 1.48
CA MET A 1 -13.76 -8.22 1.28
C MET A 1 -12.47 -7.74 1.89
N ASP A 2 -11.40 -7.73 1.11
CA ASP A 2 -10.05 -7.49 1.62
C ASP A 2 -9.67 -6.03 1.36
N GLN A 3 -9.08 -5.36 2.36
CA GLN A 3 -8.74 -3.94 2.33
C GLN A 3 -7.37 -3.71 2.96
N ALA A 4 -6.66 -2.69 2.46
CA ALA A 4 -5.43 -2.19 3.05
C ALA A 4 -5.61 -0.71 3.41
N TYR A 5 -5.17 -0.33 4.61
CA TYR A 5 -5.23 1.04 5.09
C TYR A 5 -3.83 1.65 5.11
N VAL A 6 -3.72 2.88 4.63
CA VAL A 6 -2.50 3.68 4.68
C VAL A 6 -2.81 5.01 5.34
N THR A 7 -1.82 5.59 6.02
CA THR A 7 -1.93 6.96 6.50
C THR A 7 -2.02 7.92 5.30
N PRO A 8 -2.76 9.04 5.38
CA PRO A 8 -2.86 10.00 4.28
C PRO A 8 -1.50 10.46 3.72
N LEU A 9 -0.48 10.54 4.58
CA LEU A 9 0.89 10.91 4.21
C LEU A 9 1.59 9.92 3.28
N LEU A 10 1.25 8.64 3.36
CA LEU A 10 1.82 7.59 2.51
C LEU A 10 1.05 7.41 1.20
N LEU A 11 -0.16 7.97 1.09
CA LEU A 11 -1.02 7.79 -0.07
C LEU A 11 -0.37 8.22 -1.39
N PRO A 12 0.37 9.35 -1.49
CA PRO A 12 1.06 9.74 -2.72
C PRO A 12 2.17 8.77 -3.14
N ALA A 13 2.72 8.01 -2.19
CA ALA A 13 3.77 7.03 -2.44
C ALA A 13 3.21 5.68 -2.92
N VAL A 14 1.92 5.38 -2.75
CA VAL A 14 1.32 4.12 -3.23
C VAL A 14 1.26 4.12 -4.76
N VAL A 15 2.06 3.26 -5.39
CA VAL A 15 2.17 3.14 -6.85
C VAL A 15 1.55 1.85 -7.42
N ASP A 16 1.28 0.85 -6.59
CA ASP A 16 0.50 -0.33 -6.98
C ASP A 16 -0.54 -0.65 -5.90
N TYR A 17 -1.77 -0.93 -6.35
CA TYR A 17 -2.87 -1.42 -5.54
C TYR A 17 -3.74 -2.35 -6.37
N ARG A 18 -3.54 -3.66 -6.20
CA ARG A 18 -4.23 -4.65 -7.04
C ARG A 18 -4.47 -5.96 -6.32
N ARG A 19 -5.47 -6.67 -6.83
CA ARG A 19 -5.80 -8.02 -6.44
C ARG A 19 -4.91 -9.02 -7.18
N VAL A 20 -4.55 -10.11 -6.51
CA VAL A 20 -3.65 -11.15 -7.02
C VAL A 20 -4.20 -12.52 -6.64
N ASP A 21 -4.55 -13.29 -7.65
CA ASP A 21 -4.99 -14.67 -7.50
C ASP A 21 -4.43 -15.53 -8.65
N PRO A 22 -3.16 -15.96 -8.57
CA PRO A 22 -2.49 -16.63 -9.66
C PRO A 22 -2.93 -18.10 -9.83
N GLN A 23 -3.60 -18.67 -8.82
CA GLN A 23 -3.91 -20.10 -8.78
C GLN A 23 -5.40 -20.41 -8.56
N GLY A 24 -6.22 -19.44 -8.12
CA GLY A 24 -7.67 -19.63 -8.02
C GLY A 24 -8.12 -20.66 -6.98
N HIS A 25 -7.24 -21.00 -6.03
CA HIS A 25 -7.48 -22.07 -5.05
C HIS A 25 -8.11 -21.56 -3.73
N ASN A 26 -8.27 -20.24 -3.59
CA ASN A 26 -8.80 -19.60 -2.39
C ASN A 26 -9.98 -18.69 -2.78
N ASP A 27 -11.03 -18.66 -1.98
CA ASP A 27 -12.18 -17.77 -2.14
C ASP A 27 -11.85 -16.31 -1.77
N HIS A 28 -10.66 -16.07 -1.21
CA HIS A 28 -10.02 -14.78 -1.02
C HIS A 28 -8.88 -14.54 -2.02
N TRP A 29 -8.79 -13.30 -2.49
CA TRP A 29 -7.69 -12.86 -3.35
C TRP A 29 -6.58 -12.25 -2.50
N GLY A 30 -5.33 -12.53 -2.86
CA GLY A 30 -4.19 -11.78 -2.33
C GLY A 30 -4.27 -10.31 -2.77
N MET A 31 -3.58 -9.44 -2.03
CA MET A 31 -3.51 -8.00 -2.32
C MET A 31 -2.05 -7.57 -2.42
N ILE A 32 -1.73 -6.78 -3.43
CA ILE A 32 -0.48 -6.02 -3.51
C ILE A 32 -0.77 -4.57 -3.19
N VAL A 33 0.03 -4.02 -2.29
CA VAL A 33 0.10 -2.60 -1.95
C VAL A 33 1.58 -2.23 -1.99
N ALA A 34 2.00 -1.47 -2.99
CA ALA A 34 3.40 -1.12 -3.17
C ALA A 34 3.60 0.38 -3.03
N PRO A 35 4.25 0.84 -1.94
CA PRO A 35 4.77 2.19 -1.87
C PRO A 35 6.11 2.30 -2.63
N ASP A 36 6.31 3.40 -3.35
CA ASP A 36 7.57 3.82 -3.93
C ASP A 36 8.37 4.60 -2.87
N ALA A 37 9.51 4.03 -2.45
CA ALA A 37 10.32 4.60 -1.38
C ALA A 37 10.91 5.98 -1.74
N GLU A 38 11.11 6.28 -3.02
CA GLU A 38 11.61 7.59 -3.46
C GLU A 38 10.54 8.69 -3.35
N ARG A 39 9.25 8.29 -3.25
CA ARG A 39 8.11 9.20 -3.07
C ARG A 39 7.69 9.33 -1.61
N VAL A 40 8.27 8.53 -0.72
CA VAL A 40 8.07 8.70 0.71
C VAL A 40 8.93 9.88 1.14
N ASP A 41 8.29 10.92 1.66
CA ASP A 41 9.01 12.03 2.30
C ASP A 41 9.20 11.70 3.79
N PRO A 42 10.41 11.28 4.23
CA PRO A 42 10.67 10.96 5.62
C PRO A 42 10.70 12.21 6.52
N SER A 43 10.82 13.41 5.95
CA SER A 43 10.88 14.66 6.73
C SER A 43 9.53 15.02 7.35
N VAL A 44 8.43 14.58 6.73
CA VAL A 44 7.08 14.78 7.25
C VAL A 44 6.85 14.03 8.57
N ALA A 45 7.47 12.85 8.74
CA ALA A 45 7.38 12.09 9.98
C ALA A 45 8.16 12.73 11.14
N LEU A 46 9.25 13.45 10.83
CA LEU A 46 10.11 14.12 11.81
C LEU A 46 9.54 15.47 12.28
N ALA A 47 8.61 16.07 11.52
CA ALA A 47 7.98 17.34 11.87
C ALA A 47 6.81 17.20 12.86
N GLN A 48 6.44 15.97 13.25
CA GLN A 48 5.31 15.68 14.14
C GLN A 48 5.73 15.30 15.58
N THR A 49 7.01 15.44 15.91
CA THR A 49 7.59 15.26 17.26
C THR A 49 8.07 16.60 17.82
#